data_AF-A0A847MMS5-F1
#
_entry.id   AF-A0A847MMS5-F1
#
_cell.length_a   1.000
_cell.length_b   1.000
_cell.length_c   1.000
_cell.angle_alpha   90.00
_cell.angle_beta   90.00
_cell.angle_gamma   90.00
#
_symmetry.space_group_name_H-M   'P 1'
#
loop_
_entity.id
_entity.type
_entity.pdbx_description
1 polymer ?
#
loop_
_entity_poly.entity_id
_entity_poly.type
_entity_poly.pdbx_seq_one_letter_code
_entity_poly.pdbx_strand_id
1 'polypeptide(L)'
;MLDMFTLGLEVALAPQNLFYAFIGVLLGTIVGVIPGIGTMSVIAMLLPLTYVISPVSGIIMLAGIYYGAQYGGNTSAILLGIPGESSAAVSVFDGYPMAKKGRA
;
A
#
# COMPACT_ATOMS: atom_id res chain seq x y z
N MET A 1 -19.53 -17.45 16.65
CA MET A 1 -18.38 -17.42 15.69
C MET A 1 -18.74 -16.57 14.47
N LEU A 2 -19.89 -16.83 13.84
CA LEU A 2 -20.45 -15.97 12.80
C LEU A 2 -20.66 -14.52 13.26
N ASP A 3 -21.05 -14.31 14.52
CA ASP A 3 -21.31 -12.97 15.09
C ASP A 3 -20.06 -12.08 15.15
N MET A 4 -18.88 -12.68 15.35
CA MET A 4 -17.60 -11.95 15.36
C MET A 4 -17.16 -11.57 13.95
N PHE A 5 -17.48 -12.42 12.97
CA PHE A 5 -17.21 -12.12 11.56
C PHE A 5 -18.10 -10.99 11.05
N THR A 6 -19.41 -11.04 11.36
CA THR A 6 -20.36 -10.00 10.95
C THR A 6 -20.02 -8.66 11.60
N LEU A 7 -19.65 -8.66 12.88
CA LEU A 7 -19.16 -7.46 13.57
C LEU A 7 -17.92 -6.86 12.89
N GLY A 8 -16.93 -7.70 12.55
CA GLY A 8 -15.72 -7.24 11.86
C GLY A 8 -16.02 -6.62 10.50
N LEU A 9 -16.94 -7.22 9.74
CA LEU A 9 -17.38 -6.68 8.44
C LEU A 9 -18.10 -5.34 8.58
N GLU A 10 -19.00 -5.20 9.57
CA GLU A 10 -19.71 -3.95 9.85
C GLU A 10 -18.72 -2.82 10.20
N VAL A 11 -17.73 -3.12 11.04
CA VAL A 11 -16.67 -2.18 11.38
C VAL A 11 -15.85 -1.81 10.14
N ALA A 12 -15.43 -2.78 9.32
CA ALA A 12 -14.63 -2.51 8.12
C ALA A 12 -15.37 -1.65 7.08
N LEU A 13 -16.68 -1.87 6.92
CA LEU A 13 -17.53 -1.14 5.98
C LEU A 13 -18.02 0.21 6.52
N ALA A 14 -17.73 0.55 7.77
CA ALA A 14 -18.08 1.85 8.33
C ALA A 14 -17.45 2.98 7.49
N PRO A 15 -18.20 4.03 7.11
CA PRO A 15 -17.70 5.08 6.21
C PRO A 15 -16.40 5.75 6.68
N GLN A 16 -16.25 5.94 7.99
CA GLN A 16 -15.04 6.48 8.59
C GLN A 16 -13.82 5.58 8.32
N ASN A 17 -13.99 4.26 8.44
CA ASN A 17 -12.90 3.30 8.23
C ASN A 17 -12.55 3.17 6.74
N LEU A 18 -13.55 3.22 5.86
CA LEU A 18 -13.31 3.29 4.41
C LEU A 18 -12.55 4.56 4.02
N PHE A 19 -12.86 5.70 4.65
CA PHE A 19 -12.11 6.94 4.43
C PHE A 19 -10.65 6.81 4.85
N TYR A 20 -10.38 6.26 6.05
CA TYR A 20 -9.00 6.01 6.49
C TYR A 20 -8.28 4.97 5.62
N ALA A 21 -8.98 3.93 5.15
CA ALA A 21 -8.43 2.97 4.18
C ALA A 21 -8.03 3.68 2.89
N PHE A 22 -8.89 4.54 2.34
CA PHE A 22 -8.62 5.31 1.13
C PHE A 22 -7.41 6.23 1.31
N ILE A 23 -7.35 6.99 2.40
CA ILE A 23 -6.19 7.84 2.73
C ILE A 23 -4.92 6.99 2.87
N GLY A 24 -5.02 5.85 3.55
CA GLY A 24 -3.90 4.92 3.69
C GLY A 24 -3.38 4.42 2.34
N VAL A 25 -4.26 3.96 1.45
CA VAL A 25 -3.89 3.50 0.09
C VAL A 25 -3.29 4.64 -0.73
N LEU A 26 -3.85 5.84 -0.65
CA LEU A 26 -3.35 7.00 -1.38
C LEU A 26 -1.94 7.38 -0.92
N LEU A 27 -1.73 7.51 0.39
CA LEU A 27 -0.41 7.80 0.97
C LEU A 27 0.59 6.68 0.67
N GLY A 28 0.17 5.43 0.85
CA GLY A 28 0.97 4.25 0.53
C GLY A 28 1.43 4.28 -0.92
N THR A 29 0.52 4.52 -1.86
CA THR A 29 0.85 4.58 -3.29
C THR A 29 1.82 5.70 -3.61
N ILE A 30 1.57 6.92 -3.10
CA ILE A 30 2.44 8.09 -3.37
C ILE A 30 3.85 7.84 -2.86
N VAL A 31 4.00 7.34 -1.63
CA VAL A 31 5.32 7.08 -1.04
C VAL A 31 5.96 5.85 -1.67
N GLY A 32 5.17 4.82 -2.01
CA GLY A 32 5.65 3.58 -2.62
C GLY A 32 6.21 3.77 -4.02
N VAL A 33 5.78 4.81 -4.76
CA VAL A 33 6.37 5.14 -6.06
C VAL A 33 7.84 5.57 -5.95
N ILE A 34 8.32 5.95 -4.76
CA ILE A 34 9.73 6.33 -4.57
C ILE A 34 10.63 5.09 -4.72
N PRO A 35 11.49 5.04 -5.77
CA PRO A 35 12.32 3.87 -6.03
C PRO A 35 13.33 3.65 -4.91
N GLY A 36 13.59 2.38 -4.57
CA GLY A 36 14.53 2.00 -3.53
C GLY A 36 13.98 2.06 -2.10
N ILE A 37 12.72 2.46 -1.90
CA ILE A 37 12.03 2.38 -0.60
C ILE A 37 11.12 1.15 -0.59
N GLY A 38 11.41 0.19 0.29
CA GLY A 38 10.58 -0.99 0.46
C GLY A 38 9.28 -0.70 1.21
N THR A 39 8.26 -1.56 1.02
CA THR A 39 6.92 -1.41 1.61
C THR A 39 6.97 -1.27 3.14
N MET A 40 7.83 -2.04 3.81
CA MET A 40 7.98 -2.00 5.27
C MET A 40 8.53 -0.67 5.78
N SER A 41 9.42 -0.03 5.02
CA SER A 41 9.96 1.29 5.36
C SER A 41 8.87 2.35 5.32
N VAL A 42 7.98 2.30 4.32
CA VAL A 42 6.82 3.20 4.22
C VAL A 42 5.90 3.06 5.43
N ILE A 43 5.60 1.83 5.84
CA ILE A 43 4.78 1.55 7.03
C ILE A 43 5.44 2.11 8.28
N ALA A 44 6.73 1.86 8.48
CA ALA A 44 7.46 2.38 9.64
C ALA A 44 7.46 3.91 9.68
N MET A 45 7.62 4.57 8.53
CA MET A 45 7.60 6.03 8.41
C MET A 45 6.22 6.63 8.71
N LEU A 46 5.15 5.95 8.30
CA LEU A 46 3.77 6.42 8.46
C LEU A 46 3.08 5.90 9.72
N LEU A 47 3.71 4.98 10.46
CA LEU A 47 3.21 4.45 11.75
C LEU A 47 2.83 5.55 12.75
N PRO A 48 3.59 6.66 12.91
CA PRO A 48 3.23 7.72 13.86
C PRO A 48 1.86 8.36 13.59
N LEU A 49 1.36 8.31 12.35
CA LEU A 49 0.02 8.81 12.01
C LEU A 49 -1.08 8.05 12.74
N THR A 50 -0.84 6.81 13.16
CA THR A 50 -1.82 6.02 13.92
C THR A 50 -2.00 6.49 15.36
N TYR A 51 -1.06 7.26 15.93
CA TYR A 51 -1.14 7.69 17.33
C TYR A 51 -2.22 8.72 17.61
N VAL A 52 -2.67 9.44 16.58
CA VAL A 52 -3.73 10.46 16.69
C VAL A 52 -5.11 9.95 16.26
N ILE A 53 -5.21 8.66 15.91
CA ILE A 53 -6.42 8.03 15.34
C ILE A 53 -6.86 6.87 16.26
N SER A 54 -8.13 6.48 16.20
CA SER A 54 -8.62 5.28 16.89
C SER A 54 -7.80 4.04 16.46
N PRO A 55 -7.52 3.08 17.37
CA PRO A 55 -6.70 1.90 17.04
C PRO A 55 -7.25 1.10 15.85
N VAL A 56 -8.57 0.95 15.76
CA VAL A 56 -9.24 0.21 14.68
C VAL A 56 -9.02 0.90 13.34
N SER A 57 -9.32 2.20 13.26
CA SER A 57 -9.12 2.97 12.03
C SER A 57 -7.63 3.09 11.65
N GLY A 58 -6.74 3.17 12.66
CA GLY A 58 -5.29 3.19 12.46
C GLY A 58 -4.76 1.91 11.83
N ILE A 59 -5.21 0.73 12.30
CA ILE A 59 -4.84 -0.55 11.69
C ILE A 59 -5.36 -0.64 10.25
N ILE A 60 -6.59 -0.21 9.99
CA ILE A 60 -7.17 -0.18 8.65
C ILE A 60 -6.38 0.75 7.71
N MET A 61 -5.97 1.93 8.20
CA MET A 61 -5.12 2.85 7.46
C MET A 61 -3.75 2.24 7.13
N LEU A 62 -3.09 1.58 8.10
CA LEU A 62 -1.81 0.89 7.87
C LEU A 62 -1.94 -0.25 6.86
N ALA A 63 -3.05 -0.99 6.87
CA ALA A 63 -3.33 -2.00 5.85
C ALA A 63 -3.46 -1.35 4.46
N GLY A 64 -4.14 -0.21 4.37
CA GLY A 64 -4.20 0.59 3.16
C GLY A 64 -2.81 1.03 2.68
N ILE A 65 -1.97 1.53 3.60
CA ILE A 65 -0.58 1.93 3.31
C ILE A 65 0.22 0.76 2.76
N TYR A 66 0.12 -0.43 3.37
CA TYR A 66 0.81 -1.64 2.91
C TYR A 66 0.48 -1.97 1.45
N TYR A 67 -0.81 -2.07 1.12
CA TYR A 67 -1.23 -2.42 -0.24
C TYR A 67 -0.95 -1.31 -1.25
N GLY A 68 -1.15 -0.05 -0.86
CA GLY A 68 -0.81 1.10 -1.71
C GLY A 68 0.68 1.17 -2.02
N ALA A 69 1.53 0.99 -1.00
CA ALA A 69 2.98 1.03 -1.18
C ALA A 69 3.51 -0.12 -2.03
N GLN A 70 2.97 -1.33 -1.85
CA GLN A 70 3.33 -2.46 -2.70
C GLN A 70 2.93 -2.22 -4.17
N TYR A 71 1.75 -1.65 -4.40
CA TYR A 71 1.29 -1.31 -5.74
C TYR A 71 2.18 -0.21 -6.38
N GLY A 72 2.39 0.90 -5.67
CA GLY A 72 3.22 2.02 -6.15
C GLY A 72 4.68 1.61 -6.41
N GLY A 73 5.24 0.74 -5.55
CA GLY A 73 6.60 0.20 -5.70
C GLY A 73 6.75 -0.70 -6.92
N ASN A 74 5.73 -1.52 -7.22
CA ASN A 74 5.71 -2.30 -8.45
C ASN A 74 5.54 -1.41 -9.69
N THR A 75 4.71 -0.37 -9.63
CA THR A 75 4.56 0.58 -10.73
C THR A 75 5.87 1.31 -11.02
N SER A 76 6.58 1.80 -10.00
CA SER A 76 7.87 2.46 -10.19
C SER A 76 8.95 1.49 -10.67
N ALA A 77 8.96 0.24 -10.19
CA ALA A 77 9.85 -0.81 -10.67
C ALA A 77 9.63 -1.11 -12.16
N ILE A 78 8.37 -1.23 -12.59
CA ILE A 78 8.01 -1.46 -14.01
C ILE A 78 8.40 -0.27 -14.88
N LEU A 79 8.11 0.97 -14.46
CA LEU A 79 8.36 2.15 -15.28
C LEU A 79 9.83 2.55 -15.33
N LEU A 80 10.54 2.46 -14.21
CA LEU A 80 11.90 2.99 -14.04
C LEU A 80 12.97 1.89 -14.07
N GLY A 81 12.60 0.62 -13.90
CA GLY A 81 13.54 -0.49 -13.85
C GLY A 81 14.35 -0.58 -12.55
N ILE A 82 13.94 0.14 -11.51
CA ILE A 82 14.62 0.20 -10.20
C ILE A 82 13.68 -0.41 -9.15
N PRO A 83 13.90 -1.65 -8.70
CA PRO A 83 13.03 -2.29 -7.72
C PRO A 83 13.22 -1.67 -6.32
N GLY A 84 12.12 -1.39 -5.62
CA GLY A 84 12.14 -0.96 -4.22
C GLY A 84 12.30 -2.11 -3.21
N GLU A 85 11.97 -3.33 -3.61
CA GLU A 85 12.02 -4.55 -2.79
C GLU A 85 12.30 -5.79 -3.66
N SER A 86 12.79 -6.87 -3.04
CA SER A 86 13.17 -8.10 -3.75
C SER A 86 12.01 -8.78 -4.48
N SER A 87 10.79 -8.66 -3.96
CA SER A 87 9.54 -9.11 -4.60
C SER A 87 9.29 -8.43 -5.95
N ALA A 88 9.62 -7.14 -6.07
CA ALA A 88 9.41 -6.36 -7.28
C ALA A 88 10.50 -6.60 -8.36
N ALA A 89 11.64 -7.20 -7.98
CA ALA A 89 12.74 -7.45 -8.92
C ALA A 89 12.31 -8.35 -10.09
N VAL A 90 11.42 -9.31 -9.84
CA VAL A 90 10.89 -10.18 -10.91
C VAL A 90 10.00 -9.39 -11.88
N SER A 91 9.20 -8.45 -11.36
CA SER A 91 8.36 -7.57 -12.19
C SER A 91 9.17 -6.64 -13.09
N VAL A 92 10.42 -6.30 -12.73
CA VAL A 92 11.32 -5.52 -13.59
C VAL A 92 11.72 -6.30 -14.84
N PHE A 93 12.01 -7.60 -14.74
CA PHE A 93 12.50 -8.39 -15.86
C PHE A 93 11.53 -8.40 -17.05
N ASP A 94 10.23 -8.51 -16.77
CA ASP A 94 9.19 -8.51 -17.82
C ASP A 94 8.58 -7.12 -18.02
N GLY A 95 8.30 -6.40 -16.94
CA GLY A 95 7.58 -5.13 -16.95
C GLY A 95 8.38 -3.98 -17.54
N TYR A 96 9.67 -3.84 -17.22
CA TYR A 96 10.48 -2.73 -17.73
C TYR A 96 10.68 -2.77 -19.26
N PRO A 97 10.93 -3.94 -19.89
CA PRO A 97 10.88 -4.06 -21.34
C PRO A 97 9.52 -3.74 -21.95
N MET A 98 8.41 -4.08 -21.28
CA MET A 98 7.05 -3.72 -21.75
C MET A 98 6.80 -2.22 -21.65
N ALA A 99 7.22 -1.57 -20.57
CA ALA A 99 7.12 -0.13 -20.37
C ALA A 99 7.88 0.64 -21.45
N LYS A 100 9.09 0.20 -21.83
CA LYS A 100 9.85 0.77 -22.96
C LYS A 100 9.14 0.67 -24.30
N LYS A 101 8.23 -0.30 -24.46
CA LYS A 101 7.40 -0.49 -25.66
C LYS A 101 6.06 0.26 -25.57
N GLY A 102 5.84 1.07 -24.53
CA GLY A 102 4.56 1.76 -24.30
C GLY A 102 3.42 0.84 -23.86
N ARG A 103 3.74 -0.33 -23.29
CA ARG A 103 2.79 -1.37 -22.86
C ARG A 103 2.77 -1.57 -21.34
N ALA A 104 3.13 -0.52 -20.58
CA ALA A 104 3.02 -0.50 -19.12
C ALA A 104 1.56 -0.38 -18.68
#